data_AF-A0A1T4MIY9-F1
#
_entry.id   AF-A0A1T4MIY9-F1
#
_cell.length_a   1.000
_cell.length_b   1.000
_cell.length_c   1.000
_cell.angle_alpha   90.00
_cell.angle_beta   90.00
_cell.angle_gamma   90.00
#
_symmetry.space_group_name_H-M   'P 1'
#
loop_
_entity.id
_entity.type
_entity.pdbx_description
1 polymer ?
#
loop_
_entity_poly.entity_id
_entity_poly.type
_entity_poly.pdbx_seq_one_letter_code
_entity_poly.pdbx_strand_id
1 'polypeptide(L)'
;MKKTIKRNDGFSMVEMIIVLAIVAVVSAMSVISISITYTARAKEAASTFDSEIATLYASCKGMSVDVDKNGLIQGDEENYAYCIKLYKPASKQEVFLCQGYYDLTATSVAGSFVSTSTMNGGLGKNLTSYVKVNFTGKKADGTDVTNFAPKDGSDAIYIAFNRRGECIYGVGTYEFKKTSGKTVARKYIRANGSHGSK
;
A
#
# COMPACT_ATOMS: atom_id res chain seq x y z
N MET A 1 15.49 8.67 70.21
CA MET A 1 15.03 8.54 68.80
C MET A 1 14.82 7.06 68.47
N LYS A 2 13.57 6.59 68.39
CA LYS A 2 13.28 5.22 67.91
C LYS A 2 13.32 5.24 66.37
N LYS A 3 14.29 4.56 65.77
CA LYS A 3 14.31 4.30 64.33
C LYS A 3 13.24 3.25 64.01
N THR A 4 12.13 3.68 63.42
CA THR A 4 11.15 2.79 62.77
C THR A 4 11.82 2.14 61.56
N ILE A 5 12.26 0.90 61.73
CA ILE A 5 12.67 0.03 60.63
C ILE A 5 11.41 -0.27 59.82
N LYS A 6 11.29 0.26 58.60
CA LYS A 6 10.24 -0.09 57.65
C LYS A 6 10.33 -1.60 57.40
N ARG A 7 9.33 -2.38 57.85
CA ARG A 7 9.15 -3.78 57.44
C ARG A 7 8.91 -3.78 55.94
N ASN A 8 9.80 -4.42 55.19
CA ASN A 8 9.56 -4.75 53.80
C ASN A 8 8.85 -6.10 53.82
N ASP A 9 7.51 -6.08 53.77
CA ASP A 9 6.73 -7.31 53.63
C ASP A 9 6.97 -7.81 52.20
N GLY A 10 7.88 -8.77 52.06
CA GLY A 10 8.18 -9.41 50.78
C GLY A 10 7.00 -10.26 50.33
N PHE A 11 6.75 -10.28 49.02
CA PHE A 11 5.72 -11.13 48.42
C PHE A 11 5.95 -12.60 48.78
N SER A 12 4.87 -13.30 49.15
CA SER A 12 4.89 -14.73 49.37
C SER A 12 5.19 -15.45 48.05
N MET A 13 5.89 -16.60 48.13
CA MET A 13 6.21 -17.41 46.96
C MET A 13 4.95 -17.78 46.15
N VAL A 14 3.84 -18.03 46.86
CA VAL A 14 2.54 -18.35 46.25
C VAL A 14 1.96 -17.16 45.50
N GLU A 15 2.08 -15.95 46.04
CA GLU A 15 1.59 -14.73 45.39
C GLU A 15 2.35 -14.47 44.08
N MET A 16 3.66 -14.69 44.08
CA MET A 16 4.48 -14.57 42.86
C MET A 16 4.09 -15.59 41.79
N ILE A 17 3.80 -16.84 42.17
CA ILE A 17 3.35 -17.88 41.22
C ILE A 17 2.00 -17.51 40.60
N ILE A 18 1.06 -17.01 41.41
CA ILE A 18 -0.26 -16.60 40.92
C ILE A 18 -0.13 -15.42 39.96
N VAL A 19 0.69 -14.42 40.28
CA VAL A 19 0.92 -13.26 39.41
C VAL A 19 1.53 -13.69 38.08
N LEU A 20 2.53 -14.58 38.10
CA LEU A 20 3.13 -15.10 36.87
C LEU A 20 2.14 -15.89 36.02
N ALA A 21 1.26 -16.69 36.64
CA ALA A 21 0.22 -17.42 35.93
C ALA A 21 -0.77 -16.48 35.23
N ILE A 22 -1.20 -15.41 35.91
CA ILE A 22 -2.10 -14.40 35.32
C ILE A 22 -1.41 -13.67 34.16
N VAL A 23 -0.15 -13.23 34.33
CA VAL A 23 0.61 -12.56 33.27
C VAL A 23 0.79 -13.49 32.06
N ALA A 24 1.01 -14.79 32.27
CA ALA A 24 1.13 -15.76 31.19
C ALA A 24 -0.18 -15.87 30.38
N VAL A 25 -1.34 -15.94 31.04
CA VAL A 25 -2.64 -16.00 30.36
C VAL A 25 -2.95 -14.70 29.62
N VAL A 26 -2.75 -13.55 30.27
CA VAL A 26 -3.03 -12.23 29.67
C VAL A 26 -2.12 -11.98 28.47
N SER A 27 -0.82 -12.27 28.59
CA SER A 27 0.14 -12.10 27.48
C SER A 27 -0.19 -13.00 26.30
N ALA A 28 -0.59 -14.25 26.53
CA ALA A 28 -1.02 -15.16 25.46
C ALA A 28 -2.24 -14.61 24.70
N MET A 29 -3.24 -14.08 25.40
CA MET A 29 -4.43 -13.48 24.76
C MET A 29 -4.10 -12.20 23.96
N SER A 30 -3.16 -11.38 24.45
CA SER A 30 -2.70 -10.18 23.76
C SER A 30 -2.03 -10.51 22.43
N VAL A 31 -1.16 -11.53 22.38
CA VAL A 31 -0.45 -11.93 21.15
C VAL A 31 -1.42 -12.38 20.05
N ILE A 32 -2.46 -13.14 20.42
CA ILE A 32 -3.49 -13.60 19.48
C ILE A 32 -4.25 -12.41 18.92
N SER A 33 -4.70 -11.50 19.79
CA SER A 33 -5.43 -10.29 19.39
C SER A 33 -4.61 -9.43 18.43
N ILE A 34 -3.33 -9.23 18.73
CA ILE A 34 -2.41 -8.47 17.86
C ILE A 34 -2.31 -9.14 16.48
N SER A 35 -2.14 -10.46 16.40
CA SER A 35 -2.05 -11.19 15.13
C SER A 35 -3.32 -11.09 14.28
N ILE A 36 -4.49 -11.02 14.92
CA ILE A 36 -5.78 -10.78 14.25
C ILE A 36 -5.81 -9.36 13.68
N THR A 37 -5.41 -8.35 14.46
CA THR A 37 -5.31 -6.95 14.00
C THR A 37 -4.41 -6.81 12.78
N TYR A 38 -3.21 -7.42 12.78
CA TYR A 38 -2.33 -7.43 11.61
C TYR A 38 -3.01 -8.03 10.36
N THR A 39 -3.82 -9.07 10.54
CA THR A 39 -4.58 -9.69 9.44
C THR A 39 -5.66 -8.74 8.92
N ALA A 40 -6.41 -8.11 9.84
CA ALA A 40 -7.47 -7.18 9.49
C ALA A 40 -6.92 -5.98 8.72
N ARG A 41 -5.81 -5.37 9.20
CA ARG A 41 -5.14 -4.26 8.53
C ARG A 41 -4.59 -4.66 7.15
N ALA A 42 -4.06 -5.87 6.99
CA ALA A 42 -3.66 -6.38 5.68
C ALA A 42 -4.82 -6.54 4.70
N LYS A 43 -5.98 -6.99 5.16
CA LYS A 43 -7.19 -7.09 4.33
C LYS A 43 -7.74 -5.70 3.98
N GLU A 44 -7.76 -4.77 4.94
CA GLU A 44 -8.17 -3.39 4.74
C GLU A 44 -7.28 -2.67 3.71
N ALA A 45 -5.96 -2.83 3.82
CA ALA A 45 -5.00 -2.34 2.84
C ALA A 45 -5.24 -2.92 1.44
N ALA A 46 -5.47 -4.24 1.34
CA ALA A 46 -5.75 -4.90 0.07
C ALA A 46 -7.10 -4.43 -0.53
N SER A 47 -8.12 -4.21 0.30
CA SER A 47 -9.41 -3.69 -0.13
C SER A 47 -9.30 -2.24 -0.59
N THR A 48 -8.51 -1.42 0.11
CA THR A 48 -8.24 -0.05 -0.27
C THR A 48 -7.54 0.00 -1.62
N PHE A 49 -6.47 -0.79 -1.79
CA PHE A 49 -5.79 -0.93 -3.08
C PHE A 49 -6.77 -1.30 -4.21
N ASP A 50 -7.63 -2.30 -4.00
CA ASP A 50 -8.61 -2.72 -5.02
C ASP A 50 -9.58 -1.59 -5.40
N SER A 51 -10.05 -0.84 -4.40
CA SER A 51 -10.91 0.33 -4.63
C SER A 51 -10.20 1.41 -5.43
N GLU A 52 -8.93 1.71 -5.14
CA GLU A 52 -8.15 2.70 -5.89
C GLU A 52 -7.94 2.25 -7.35
N ILE A 53 -7.67 0.96 -7.57
CA ILE A 53 -7.51 0.39 -8.92
C ILE A 53 -8.82 0.40 -9.70
N ALA A 54 -9.94 0.10 -9.05
CA ALA A 54 -11.26 0.17 -9.68
C ALA A 54 -11.61 1.61 -10.07
N THR A 55 -11.33 2.60 -9.20
CA THR A 55 -11.50 4.02 -9.52
C THR A 55 -10.61 4.43 -10.68
N LEU A 56 -9.32 4.06 -10.67
CA LEU A 56 -8.39 4.32 -11.77
C LEU A 56 -8.92 3.74 -13.09
N TYR A 57 -9.37 2.49 -13.08
CA TYR A 57 -9.90 1.81 -14.25
C TYR A 57 -11.15 2.51 -14.82
N ALA A 58 -12.05 2.97 -13.95
CA ALA A 58 -13.24 3.73 -14.34
C ALA A 58 -12.84 5.09 -14.94
N SER A 59 -11.92 5.81 -14.30
CA SER A 59 -11.42 7.10 -14.80
C SER A 59 -10.73 6.96 -16.17
N CYS A 60 -9.91 5.93 -16.37
CA CYS A 60 -9.24 5.67 -17.66
C CYS A 60 -10.22 5.43 -18.81
N LYS A 61 -11.33 4.73 -18.56
CA LYS A 61 -12.39 4.53 -19.58
C LYS A 61 -13.23 5.78 -19.82
N GLY A 62 -13.36 6.63 -18.80
CA GLY A 62 -14.10 7.88 -18.85
C GLY A 62 -13.35 9.03 -19.52
N MET A 63 -12.03 8.91 -19.73
CA MET A 63 -11.23 9.89 -20.47
C MET A 63 -11.61 9.91 -21.96
N SER A 64 -12.73 10.56 -22.26
CA SER A 64 -12.82 11.34 -23.49
C SER A 64 -11.97 12.59 -23.28
N VAL A 65 -11.23 13.02 -24.30
CA VAL A 65 -10.52 14.30 -24.20
C VAL A 65 -11.58 15.38 -24.09
N ASP A 66 -11.54 16.18 -23.02
CA ASP A 66 -12.49 17.27 -22.88
C ASP A 66 -12.11 18.32 -23.93
N VAL A 67 -13.09 18.72 -24.73
CA VAL A 67 -12.90 19.80 -25.71
C VAL A 67 -12.91 21.11 -24.94
N ASP A 68 -11.92 21.97 -25.18
CA ASP A 68 -11.89 23.30 -24.60
C ASP A 68 -13.15 24.10 -25.00
N LYS A 69 -13.33 25.30 -24.43
CA LYS A 69 -14.47 26.17 -24.77
C LYS A 69 -14.56 26.54 -26.26
N ASN A 70 -13.53 26.24 -27.05
CA ASN A 70 -13.43 26.49 -28.47
C ASN A 70 -13.59 25.22 -29.32
N GLY A 71 -13.88 24.06 -28.72
CA GLY A 71 -14.04 22.79 -29.42
C GLY A 71 -12.71 22.18 -29.89
N LEU A 72 -11.58 22.62 -29.33
CA LEU A 72 -10.26 22.07 -29.60
C LEU A 72 -9.82 21.19 -28.45
N ILE A 73 -9.16 20.10 -28.80
CA ILE A 73 -8.44 19.27 -27.84
C ILE A 73 -7.13 20.00 -27.52
N GLN A 74 -6.88 20.32 -26.25
CA GLN A 74 -5.55 20.74 -25.81
C GLN A 74 -4.57 19.59 -26.09
N GLY A 75 -3.70 19.73 -27.09
CA GLY A 75 -2.86 18.65 -27.63
C GLY A 75 -1.86 18.06 -26.63
N ASP A 76 -1.66 18.72 -25.50
CA ASP A 76 -0.94 18.28 -24.32
C ASP A 76 -1.75 17.32 -23.45
N GLU A 77 -3.07 17.48 -23.31
CA GLU A 77 -3.93 16.58 -22.52
C GLU A 77 -4.16 15.21 -23.16
N GLU A 78 -4.03 15.09 -24.49
CA GLU A 78 -4.08 13.80 -25.19
C GLU A 78 -3.00 12.82 -24.73
N ASN A 79 -1.86 13.37 -24.33
CA ASN A 79 -0.67 12.61 -24.00
C ASN A 79 -0.63 12.17 -22.53
N TYR A 80 -1.59 12.53 -21.69
CA TYR A 80 -1.61 12.07 -20.31
C TYR A 80 -2.46 10.81 -20.13
N ALA A 81 -1.99 9.91 -19.27
CA ALA A 81 -2.75 8.76 -18.81
C ALA A 81 -2.79 8.72 -17.28
N TYR A 82 -3.95 8.37 -16.72
CA TYR A 82 -4.05 8.18 -15.28
C TYR A 82 -3.14 7.03 -14.83
N CYS A 83 -2.53 7.25 -13.67
CA CYS A 83 -1.61 6.31 -13.07
C CYS A 83 -1.75 6.34 -11.55
N ILE A 84 -1.49 5.19 -10.94
CA ILE A 84 -1.29 5.04 -9.50
C ILE A 84 0.18 4.75 -9.25
N LYS A 85 0.80 5.51 -8.34
CA LYS A 85 2.11 5.22 -7.78
C LYS A 85 1.93 4.49 -6.44
N LEU A 86 2.38 3.24 -6.37
CA LEU A 86 2.50 2.46 -5.13
C LEU A 86 3.97 2.48 -4.69
N TYR A 87 4.25 3.03 -3.52
CA TYR A 87 5.64 3.25 -3.10
C TYR A 87 5.80 3.28 -1.57
N LYS A 88 7.03 3.04 -1.13
CA LYS A 88 7.44 3.23 0.27
C LYS A 88 8.51 4.34 0.33
N PRO A 89 8.20 5.52 0.87
CA PRO A 89 9.18 6.57 1.09
C PRO A 89 10.31 6.10 2.01
N ALA A 90 11.54 6.55 1.80
CA ALA A 90 12.68 6.16 2.64
C ALA A 90 12.52 6.62 4.11
N SER A 91 11.81 7.72 4.33
CA SER A 91 11.54 8.30 5.65
C SER A 91 10.39 7.64 6.41
N LYS A 92 9.71 6.65 5.81
CA LYS A 92 8.49 6.04 6.34
C LYS A 92 8.57 4.52 6.33
N GLN A 93 7.82 3.88 7.22
CA GLN A 93 7.67 2.43 7.25
C GLN A 93 6.46 1.97 6.45
N GLU A 94 5.55 2.90 6.18
CA GLU A 94 4.27 2.67 5.52
C GLU A 94 4.37 2.73 4.01
N VAL A 95 3.57 1.88 3.36
CA VAL A 95 3.37 1.93 1.90
C VAL A 95 2.22 2.91 1.60
N PHE A 96 2.41 3.73 0.58
CA PHE A 96 1.45 4.72 0.14
C PHE A 96 1.00 4.47 -1.29
N LEU A 97 -0.24 4.86 -1.57
CA LEU A 97 -0.85 4.93 -2.89
C LEU A 97 -1.11 6.38 -3.25
N CYS A 98 -0.63 6.79 -4.41
CA CYS A 98 -0.80 8.14 -4.91
C CYS A 98 -1.44 8.08 -6.28
N GLN A 99 -2.63 8.66 -6.41
CA GLN A 99 -3.29 8.81 -7.71
C GLN A 99 -2.73 10.04 -8.42
N GLY A 100 -2.58 9.92 -9.74
CA GLY A 100 -2.03 10.97 -10.57
C GLY A 100 -2.16 10.66 -12.05
N TYR A 101 -1.35 11.35 -12.83
CA TYR A 101 -1.17 11.12 -14.27
C TYR A 101 0.31 11.08 -14.60
N TYR A 102 0.64 10.51 -15.75
CA TYR A 102 1.96 10.58 -16.35
C TYR A 102 1.83 10.93 -17.83
N ASP A 103 2.85 11.59 -18.35
CA ASP A 103 2.98 11.91 -19.76
C ASP A 103 3.45 10.67 -20.54
N LEU A 104 2.67 10.25 -21.53
CA LEU A 104 2.91 9.12 -22.43
C LEU A 104 4.11 9.35 -23.36
N THR A 105 4.49 10.61 -23.60
CA THR A 105 5.66 10.97 -24.42
C THR A 105 6.96 10.96 -23.63
N ALA A 106 6.86 10.93 -22.30
CA ALA A 106 8.03 10.93 -21.43
C ALA A 106 8.80 9.60 -21.51
N THR A 107 10.12 9.69 -21.42
CA THR A 107 11.02 8.52 -21.44
C THR A 107 10.94 7.69 -20.16
N SER A 108 10.35 8.24 -19.08
CA SER A 108 10.15 7.51 -17.82
C SER A 108 8.87 7.95 -17.12
N VAL A 109 8.07 6.97 -16.70
CA VAL A 109 6.86 7.21 -15.88
C VAL A 109 7.24 7.83 -14.54
N ALA A 110 8.37 7.42 -13.95
CA ALA A 110 8.82 7.96 -12.66
C ALA A 110 9.19 9.45 -12.72
N GLY A 111 9.74 9.91 -13.86
CA GLY A 111 10.13 11.31 -14.05
C GLY A 111 8.96 12.22 -14.45
N SER A 112 7.87 11.67 -15.01
CA SER A 112 6.71 12.44 -15.46
C SER A 112 5.46 12.27 -14.60
N PHE A 113 5.50 11.43 -13.57
CA PHE A 113 4.36 11.22 -12.68
C PHE A 113 4.06 12.49 -11.87
N VAL A 114 2.82 12.96 -11.97
CA VAL A 114 2.30 14.09 -11.21
C VAL A 114 1.10 13.62 -10.39
N SER A 115 1.17 13.81 -9.07
CA SER A 115 0.08 13.45 -8.15
C SER A 115 -1.06 14.46 -8.22
N THR A 116 -2.26 13.97 -8.52
CA THR A 116 -3.52 14.72 -8.38
C THR A 116 -4.05 14.68 -6.96
N SER A 117 -3.91 13.53 -6.31
CA SER A 117 -4.43 13.31 -4.96
C SER A 117 -3.76 14.20 -3.89
N THR A 118 -2.57 14.73 -4.18
CA THR A 118 -1.81 15.55 -3.23
C THR A 118 -1.22 16.83 -3.82
N MET A 119 -1.61 17.22 -5.05
CA MET A 119 -1.03 18.35 -5.77
C MET A 119 0.51 18.32 -5.74
N ASN A 120 1.08 17.12 -5.90
CA ASN A 120 2.52 16.85 -5.84
C ASN A 120 3.25 17.20 -4.51
N GLY A 121 2.54 17.56 -3.44
CA GLY A 121 3.14 17.97 -2.15
C GLY A 121 3.04 16.95 -1.02
N GLY A 122 2.25 15.88 -1.18
CA GLY A 122 1.95 14.90 -0.12
C GLY A 122 2.16 13.44 -0.52
N LEU A 123 2.17 12.55 0.48
CA LEU A 123 2.48 11.12 0.30
C LEU A 123 1.36 10.28 -0.34
N GLY A 124 0.14 10.80 -0.36
CA GLY A 124 -1.05 10.08 -0.82
C GLY A 124 -1.70 9.27 0.30
N LYS A 125 -2.49 8.26 -0.10
CA LYS A 125 -3.24 7.41 0.82
C LYS A 125 -2.33 6.36 1.45
N ASN A 126 -2.25 6.37 2.78
CA ASN A 126 -1.51 5.36 3.53
C ASN A 126 -2.27 4.03 3.51
N LEU A 127 -1.60 2.94 3.10
CA LEU A 127 -2.18 1.60 3.13
C LEU A 127 -2.15 0.97 4.52
N THR A 128 -1.12 1.25 5.33
CA THR A 128 -0.90 0.95 6.77
C THR A 128 0.58 0.63 7.05
N SER A 129 1.06 0.88 8.28
CA SER A 129 2.39 0.48 8.76
C SER A 129 2.51 -1.01 9.08
N TYR A 130 1.39 -1.70 9.23
CA TYR A 130 1.34 -3.09 9.69
C TYR A 130 1.46 -4.13 8.57
N VAL A 131 1.66 -3.68 7.33
CA VAL A 131 1.58 -4.52 6.13
C VAL A 131 2.80 -4.29 5.26
N LYS A 132 3.36 -5.40 4.75
CA LYS A 132 4.35 -5.39 3.68
C LYS A 132 3.63 -5.68 2.37
N VAL A 133 3.86 -4.87 1.35
CA VAL A 133 3.36 -5.12 0.01
C VAL A 133 4.51 -5.61 -0.84
N ASN A 134 4.34 -6.76 -1.49
CA ASN A 134 5.31 -7.31 -2.41
C ASN A 134 4.66 -7.46 -3.78
N PHE A 135 5.41 -7.13 -4.82
CA PHE A 135 4.99 -7.18 -6.21
C PHE A 135 5.77 -8.25 -6.96
N THR A 136 5.06 -9.03 -7.77
CA THR A 136 5.64 -9.98 -8.73
C THR A 136 5.00 -9.71 -10.08
N GLY A 137 5.80 -9.32 -11.06
CA GLY A 137 5.32 -8.91 -12.38
C GLY A 137 6.32 -8.01 -13.07
N LYS A 138 5.83 -7.20 -14.01
CA LYS A 138 6.67 -6.31 -14.81
C LYS A 138 6.57 -4.86 -14.32
N LYS A 139 7.71 -4.26 -14.00
CA LYS A 139 7.84 -2.83 -13.65
C LYS A 139 7.60 -1.95 -14.89
N ALA A 140 7.42 -0.66 -14.67
CA ALA A 140 7.24 0.32 -15.75
C ALA A 140 8.47 0.48 -16.65
N ASP A 141 9.67 0.16 -16.13
CA ASP A 141 10.93 0.11 -16.90
C ASP A 141 11.06 -1.17 -17.75
N GLY A 142 10.07 -2.06 -17.72
CA GLY A 142 10.06 -3.33 -18.46
C GLY A 142 10.71 -4.51 -17.73
N THR A 143 11.31 -4.28 -16.54
CA THR A 143 12.00 -5.31 -15.77
C THR A 143 11.01 -6.26 -15.11
N ASP A 144 11.21 -7.56 -15.28
CA ASP A 144 10.49 -8.59 -14.53
C ASP A 144 11.06 -8.74 -13.12
N VAL A 145 10.19 -8.65 -12.12
CA VAL A 145 10.57 -8.73 -10.70
C VAL A 145 9.72 -9.75 -9.96
N THR A 146 10.31 -10.39 -8.95
CA THR A 146 9.64 -11.37 -8.10
C THR A 146 9.78 -10.98 -6.63
N ASN A 147 8.67 -10.99 -5.89
CA ASN A 147 8.61 -10.68 -4.46
C ASN A 147 9.24 -9.31 -4.11
N PHE A 148 9.15 -8.34 -5.02
CA PHE A 148 9.78 -7.04 -4.91
C PHE A 148 9.01 -6.11 -3.96
N ALA A 149 9.71 -5.50 -3.01
CA ALA A 149 9.10 -4.50 -2.12
C ALA A 149 9.21 -3.11 -2.76
N PRO A 150 8.09 -2.40 -3.02
CA PRO A 150 8.10 -1.07 -3.61
C PRO A 150 8.93 -0.08 -2.78
N LYS A 151 9.70 0.78 -3.46
CA LYS A 151 10.40 1.93 -2.87
C LYS A 151 9.96 3.20 -3.58
N ASP A 152 10.55 4.35 -3.26
CA ASP A 152 10.27 5.60 -3.97
C ASP A 152 11.03 5.71 -5.31
N GLY A 153 10.67 6.73 -6.09
CA GLY A 153 11.30 7.03 -7.38
C GLY A 153 11.06 5.93 -8.43
N SER A 154 12.13 5.52 -9.13
CA SER A 154 12.07 4.50 -10.19
C SER A 154 11.78 3.09 -9.67
N ASP A 155 11.92 2.87 -8.37
CA ASP A 155 11.59 1.60 -7.69
C ASP A 155 10.16 1.58 -7.13
N ALA A 156 9.37 2.62 -7.41
CA ALA A 156 7.94 2.57 -7.18
C ALA A 156 7.27 1.65 -8.22
N ILE A 157 6.11 1.11 -7.85
CA ILE A 157 5.27 0.36 -8.78
C ILE A 157 4.23 1.32 -9.34
N TYR A 158 4.37 1.64 -10.62
CA TYR A 158 3.42 2.44 -11.37
C TYR A 158 2.39 1.53 -12.04
N ILE A 159 1.12 1.87 -11.88
CA ILE A 159 0.00 1.12 -12.42
C ILE A 159 -0.80 2.06 -13.30
N ALA A 160 -0.95 1.72 -14.57
CA ALA A 160 -1.65 2.55 -15.53
C ALA A 160 -2.49 1.68 -16.47
N PHE A 161 -3.66 2.20 -16.85
CA PHE A 161 -4.50 1.60 -17.87
C PHE A 161 -4.64 2.56 -19.06
N ASN A 162 -4.72 2.01 -20.27
CA ASN A 162 -5.07 2.79 -21.44
C ASN A 162 -6.60 3.05 -21.49
N ARG A 163 -7.03 3.88 -22.43
CA ARG A 163 -8.46 4.22 -22.63
C ARG A 163 -9.34 3.02 -23.00
N ARG A 164 -8.73 1.95 -23.54
CA ARG A 164 -9.42 0.68 -23.84
C ARG A 164 -9.61 -0.18 -22.57
N GLY A 165 -9.03 0.25 -21.44
CA GLY A 165 -9.02 -0.47 -20.18
C GLY A 165 -7.95 -1.55 -20.10
N GLU A 166 -6.99 -1.62 -21.02
CA GLU A 166 -5.87 -2.56 -20.92
C GLU A 166 -4.82 -2.00 -19.96
N CYS A 167 -4.21 -2.87 -19.15
CA CYS A 167 -3.18 -2.48 -18.19
C CYS A 167 -1.83 -2.35 -18.92
N ILE A 168 -1.28 -1.14 -18.96
CA ILE A 168 -0.01 -0.81 -19.63
C ILE A 168 1.17 -1.10 -18.69
N TYR A 169 1.03 -0.73 -17.42
CA TYR A 169 2.05 -0.86 -16.39
C TYR A 169 1.47 -1.45 -15.11
N GLY A 170 2.27 -2.22 -14.37
CA GLY A 170 1.83 -2.86 -13.13
C GLY A 170 1.05 -4.16 -13.35
N VAL A 171 1.19 -4.79 -14.53
CA VAL A 171 0.68 -6.15 -14.74
C VAL A 171 1.43 -7.11 -13.83
N GLY A 172 0.69 -7.83 -12.98
CA GLY A 172 1.30 -8.71 -12.01
C GLY A 172 0.41 -9.04 -10.83
N THR A 173 1.05 -9.52 -9.78
CA THR A 173 0.44 -9.94 -8.52
C THR A 173 0.98 -9.08 -7.38
N TYR A 174 0.07 -8.60 -6.54
CA TYR A 174 0.31 -7.80 -5.36
C TYR A 174 -0.03 -8.62 -4.12
N GLU A 175 0.98 -8.94 -3.33
CA GLU A 175 0.85 -9.70 -2.10
C GLU A 175 0.89 -8.78 -0.88
N PHE A 176 -0.19 -8.80 -0.10
CA PHE A 176 -0.29 -8.08 1.16
C PHE A 176 0.08 -9.06 2.28
N LYS A 177 1.26 -8.83 2.87
CA LYS A 177 1.87 -9.70 3.88
C LYS A 177 1.81 -9.03 5.25
N LYS A 178 1.66 -9.84 6.30
CA LYS A 178 1.95 -9.38 7.66
C LYS A 178 3.42 -8.96 7.76
N THR A 179 3.77 -8.19 8.78
CA THR A 179 5.18 -7.91 9.12
C THR A 179 6.01 -9.18 9.31
N SER A 180 5.38 -10.27 9.79
CA SER A 180 5.99 -11.61 9.91
C SER A 180 6.26 -12.33 8.58
N GLY A 181 5.82 -11.79 7.43
CA GLY A 181 6.06 -12.34 6.10
C GLY A 181 4.95 -13.25 5.56
N LYS A 182 3.95 -13.63 6.36
CA LYS A 182 2.81 -14.44 5.90
C LYS A 182 1.88 -13.62 5.01
N THR A 183 1.60 -14.10 3.79
CA THR A 183 0.59 -13.51 2.90
C THR A 183 -0.81 -13.63 3.50
N VAL A 184 -1.53 -12.52 3.51
CA VAL A 184 -2.91 -12.40 4.02
C VAL A 184 -3.90 -12.22 2.88
N ALA A 185 -3.52 -11.42 1.88
CA ALA A 185 -4.34 -11.16 0.71
C ALA A 185 -3.46 -11.09 -0.53
N ARG A 186 -4.02 -11.51 -1.66
CA ARG A 186 -3.38 -11.44 -2.96
C ARG A 186 -4.33 -10.77 -3.93
N LYS A 187 -3.84 -9.71 -4.58
CA LYS A 187 -4.52 -9.03 -5.68
C LYS A 187 -3.77 -9.28 -6.97
N TYR A 188 -4.47 -9.33 -8.09
CA TYR A 188 -3.85 -9.44 -9.41
C TYR A 188 -4.37 -8.35 -10.33
N ILE A 189 -3.53 -7.97 -11.28
CA ILE A 189 -3.89 -7.12 -12.42
C ILE A 189 -3.36 -7.80 -13.67
N ARG A 190 -4.24 -8.06 -14.63
CA ARG A 190 -3.92 -8.68 -15.92
C ARG A 190 -3.75 -7.63 -17.00
N ALA A 191 -3.02 -7.98 -18.06
CA ALA A 191 -2.79 -7.11 -19.21
C ALA A 191 -4.10 -6.64 -19.87
N ASN A 192 -5.16 -7.47 -19.85
CA ASN A 192 -6.48 -7.10 -20.38
C ASN A 192 -7.29 -6.15 -19.47
N GLY A 193 -6.71 -5.65 -18.38
CA GLY A 193 -7.38 -4.76 -17.44
C GLY A 193 -8.11 -5.44 -16.28
N SER A 194 -8.32 -6.75 -16.37
CA SER A 194 -8.99 -7.50 -15.32
C SER A 194 -8.16 -7.47 -14.05
N HIS A 195 -8.77 -7.00 -12.96
CA HIS A 195 -8.18 -6.98 -11.63
C HIS A 195 -9.12 -7.66 -10.64
N GLY A 196 -8.56 -8.17 -9.54
CA GLY A 196 -9.36 -8.84 -8.52
C GLY A 196 -8.52 -9.54 -7.46
N SER A 197 -9.19 -10.37 -6.67
CA SER A 197 -8.57 -11.14 -5.58
C SER A 197 -8.32 -12.57 -6.00
N LYS A 198 -7.23 -13.16 -5.53
CA LYS A 198 -6.94 -14.59 -5.65
C LYS A 198 -7.07 -15.30 -4.31
#